data_AF-A0A2A7P1C4-F1
#
_entry.id   AF-A0A2A7P1C4-F1
#
_cell.length_a   1.000
_cell.length_b   1.000
_cell.length_c   1.000
_cell.angle_alpha   90.00
_cell.angle_beta   90.00
_cell.angle_gamma   90.00
#
_symmetry.space_group_name_H-M   'P 1'
#
loop_
_entity.id
_entity.type
_entity.pdbx_description
1 polymer ?
#
loop_
_entity_poly.entity_id
_entity_poly.type
_entity_poly.pdbx_seq_one_letter_code
_entity_poly.pdbx_strand_id
1 'polypeptide(L)' 'MATRYLSRTELAERIGVKPDTLGRYNLPEPDALIGKTRGWLPATVDRWHAERPGRGRAYSDE' A
#
# COMPACT_ATOMS: atom_id res chain seq x y z
N MET A 1 17.38 7.32 -15.44
CA MET A 1 16.03 6.73 -15.29
C MET A 1 15.44 7.24 -13.99
N ALA A 2 14.16 7.64 -13.95
CA ALA A 2 13.52 8.19 -12.76
C ALA A 2 12.73 7.09 -12.02
N THR A 3 12.94 6.98 -10.71
CA THR A 3 12.16 6.08 -9.86
C THR A 3 10.82 6.71 -9.54
N ARG A 4 9.71 6.04 -9.89
CA ARG A 4 8.36 6.50 -9.55
C ARG A 4 7.94 5.92 -8.19
N TYR A 5 7.63 6.81 -7.26
CA TYR A 5 7.01 6.47 -5.99
C TYR A 5 5.51 6.72 -6.04
N LEU A 6 4.76 5.87 -5.37
CA LEU A 6 3.32 5.97 -5.19
C LEU A 6 3.03 6.86 -3.98
N SER A 7 2.18 7.85 -4.18
CA SER A 7 1.61 8.65 -3.10
C SER A 7 0.59 7.84 -2.28
N ARG A 8 0.13 8.40 -1.16
CA ARG A 8 -0.90 7.77 -0.31
C ARG A 8 -2.19 7.47 -1.09
N THR A 9 -2.57 8.32 -2.03
CA THR A 9 -3.74 8.12 -2.87
C THR A 9 -3.52 6.98 -3.86
N GLU A 10 -2.39 6.96 -4.57
CA GLU A 10 -2.05 5.88 -5.51
C GLU A 10 -1.89 4.53 -4.80
N LEU A 11 -1.39 4.51 -3.56
CA LEU A 11 -1.36 3.30 -2.73
C LEU A 11 -2.79 2.77 -2.48
N ALA A 12 -3.75 3.66 -2.19
CA ALA A 12 -5.16 3.29 -2.00
C ALA A 12 -5.77 2.70 -3.27
N GLU A 13 -5.55 3.36 -4.40
CA GLU A 13 -6.03 2.92 -5.71
C GLU A 13 -5.45 1.56 -6.10
N ARG A 14 -4.14 1.34 -5.83
CA ARG A 14 -3.46 0.07 -6.13
C ARG A 14 -4.05 -1.12 -5.37
N ILE A 15 -4.47 -0.91 -4.13
CA ILE A 15 -5.09 -1.97 -3.30
C ILE A 15 -6.62 -1.98 -3.41
N GLY A 16 -7.22 -1.12 -4.23
CA GLY A 16 -8.66 -1.06 -4.46
C GLY A 16 -9.47 -0.56 -3.26
N VAL A 17 -8.89 0.27 -2.39
CA VAL A 17 -9.59 0.85 -1.24
C VAL A 17 -9.71 2.36 -1.35
N LYS A 18 -10.68 2.93 -0.63
CA LYS A 18 -10.80 4.39 -0.53
C LYS A 18 -9.63 4.97 0.28
N PRO A 19 -9.07 6.12 -0.12
CA PRO A 19 -7.97 6.78 0.61
C PRO A 19 -8.35 7.18 2.05
N ASP A 20 -9.64 7.32 2.32
CA ASP A 20 -10.18 7.57 3.65
C ASP A 20 -9.98 6.37 4.59
N THR A 21 -10.11 5.14 4.06
CA THR A 21 -9.94 3.90 4.82
C THR A 21 -8.48 3.63 5.16
N LEU A 22 -7.53 4.19 4.40
CA LEU A 22 -6.09 4.08 4.69
C LEU A 22 -5.71 4.66 6.06
N GLY A 23 -6.45 5.66 6.55
CA GLY A 23 -6.20 6.22 7.89
C GLY A 23 -6.45 5.22 9.02
N ARG A 24 -7.22 4.16 8.76
CA ARG A 24 -7.51 3.09 9.74
C ARG A 24 -6.53 1.92 9.64
N TYR A 25 -5.65 1.91 8.63
CA TYR A 25 -4.71 0.83 8.41
C TYR A 25 -3.32 1.23 8.89
N ASN A 26 -2.59 0.25 9.42
CA ASN A 26 -1.16 0.41 9.68
C ASN A 26 -0.44 0.33 8.33
N LEU A 27 -0.22 1.50 7.73
CA LEU A 27 0.49 1.64 6.47
C LEU A 27 1.95 1.21 6.63
N PRO A 28 2.58 0.68 5.57
CA PRO A 28 3.98 0.32 5.62
C PRO A 28 4.85 1.57 5.75
N GLU A 29 6.08 1.37 6.19
CA GLU A 29 7.08 2.44 6.21
C GLU A 29 7.28 3.01 4.80
N PRO A 30 7.31 4.34 4.62
CA PRO A 30 7.52 4.95 3.31
C PRO A 30 8.95 4.81 2.84
N ASP A 31 9.15 4.33 1.61
CA ASP A 31 10.46 4.23 0.95
C ASP A 31 11.06 5.61 0.65
N ALA A 32 10.22 6.62 0.49
CA ALA A 32 10.65 7.99 0.26
C ALA A 32 9.78 8.99 1.05
N LEU A 33 10.42 10.00 1.62
CA LEU A 33 9.74 11.11 2.29
C LEU A 33 10.06 12.42 1.55
N ILE A 34 9.03 13.03 0.97
CA ILE A 34 9.13 14.29 0.22
C ILE A 34 8.41 15.37 1.02
N GLY A 35 9.14 16.03 1.93
CA GLY A 35 8.56 16.99 2.87
C GLY A 35 7.52 16.32 3.78
N LYS A 36 6.24 16.64 3.58
CA LYS A 36 5.12 16.00 4.30
C LYS A 36 4.51 14.81 3.56
N THR A 37 4.87 14.64 2.28
CA THR A 37 4.35 13.57 1.43
C THR A 37 5.17 12.31 1.64
N ARG A 38 4.46 11.20 1.86
CA ARG A 38 5.03 9.85 1.94
C ARG A 38 4.90 9.18 0.58
N GLY A 39 5.98 8.56 0.13
CA GLY A 39 6.09 7.83 -1.12
C GLY A 39 6.46 6.38 -0.86
N TRP A 40 5.80 5.46 -1.57
CA TRP A 40 6.06 4.03 -1.49
C TRP A 40 6.43 3.48 -2.86
N LEU A 41 7.30 2.49 -2.89
CA LEU A 41 7.54 1.75 -4.10
C LEU A 41 6.34 0.83 -4.40
N PRO A 42 6.03 0.57 -5.68
CA PRO A 42 5.03 -0.42 -6.06
C PRO A 42 5.28 -1.77 -5.38
N ALA A 43 6.54 -2.21 -5.34
CA ALA A 43 6.95 -3.45 -4.68
C ALA A 43 6.69 -3.45 -3.17
N THR A 44 6.89 -2.32 -2.48
CA THR A 44 6.61 -2.18 -1.04
C THR A 44 5.12 -2.26 -0.77
N VAL A 45 4.29 -1.59 -1.60
CA VAL A 45 2.83 -1.67 -1.50
C VAL A 45 2.33 -3.10 -1.76
N ASP A 46 2.84 -3.78 -2.79
CA ASP A 46 2.45 -5.16 -3.10
C ASP A 46 2.83 -6.13 -1.98
N ARG A 47 4.06 -6.06 -1.46
CA ARG A 47 4.49 -6.89 -0.33
C ARG A 47 3.63 -6.65 0.90
N TRP A 48 3.45 -5.39 1.29
CA TRP A 48 2.60 -5.03 2.42
C TRP A 48 1.16 -5.52 2.20
N HIS A 49 0.60 -5.37 1.00
CA HIS A 49 -0.76 -5.82 0.69
C HIS A 49 -0.90 -7.35 0.77
N ALA A 50 0.14 -8.10 0.39
CA ALA A 50 0.18 -9.55 0.50
C ALA A 50 0.34 -10.03 1.96
N GLU A 51 1.14 -9.33 2.76
CA GLU A 51 1.41 -9.64 4.17
C GLU A 51 0.35 -9.09 5.13
N ARG A 52 -0.56 -8.24 4.64
CA ARG A 52 -1.52 -7.53 5.48
C ARG A 52 -2.44 -8.51 6.23
N PRO A 53 -2.49 -8.46 7.58
CA PRO A 53 -3.43 -9.23 8.38
C PRO A 53 -4.84 -8.67 8.13
N GLY A 54 -5.58 -9.31 7.23
CA GLY A 54 -6.87 -8.82 6.75
C GLY A 54 -7.41 -9.60 5.57
N ARG A 55 -6.57 -10.36 4.87
CA ARG A 55 -7.04 -11.43 3.99
C ARG A 55 -7.37 -12.63 4.88
N GLY A 56 -8.62 -12.68 5.37
CA GLY A 56 -9.20 -13.93 5.81
C GLY A 56 -8.87 -14.97 4.72
N ARG A 57 -8.27 -16.08 5.16
CA ARG A 57 -7.87 -17.23 4.34
C ARG A 57 -8.73 -17.31 3.09
N ALA A 58 -8.13 -17.09 1.92
CA ALA A 58 -8.77 -17.52 0.69
C ALA A 58 -8.96 -19.02 0.86
N TYR A 59 -10.21 -19.47 0.97
CA TYR A 59 -10.55 -20.87 0.92
C TYR A 59 -10.00 -21.38 -0.40
N SER A 60 -8.99 -22.23 -0.35
CA SER A 60 -8.59 -23.04 -1.48
C SER A 60 -9.78 -23.93 -1.81
N ASP A 61 -10.44 -23.63 -2.92
CA ASP A 61 -11.31 -24.57 -3.62
C ASP A 61 -10.37 -25.56 -4.31
N GLU A 62 -10.30 -26.79 -3.78
CA GLU A 62 -9.81 -28.00 -4.45
C GLU A 62 -10.97 -28.98 -4.56
#